data_AF-A0A1Y0IM46-F1
#
_entry.id   AF-A0A1Y0IM46-F1
#
_cell.length_a   1.000
_cell.length_b   1.000
_cell.length_c   1.000
_cell.angle_alpha   90.00
_cell.angle_beta   90.00
_cell.angle_gamma   90.00
#
_symmetry.space_group_name_H-M   'P 1'
#
loop_
_entity.id
_entity.type
_entity.pdbx_description
1 polymer ?
#
loop_
_entity_poly.entity_id
_entity_poly.type
_entity_poly.pdbx_seq_one_letter_code
_entity_poly.pdbx_strand_id
1 'polypeptide(L)'
;MSAHHAPDWVPHREGTGIKDNGVFATWLSLIAFTFFIGTFVAANVYLRGWAPDKFNIDFGANANLPAFTTIFLLVAGFLLLLAGNFFRANQLGKFNAMMVLAALAITGYAAMQLWLMSFVHGLGAHAWTTHMGIYFLQFALALVCIGFTMAIGKYYSERNVKALNRLVPAALSVFLYTVMTGILTLVITDMMSVGDFAEWCGTRIMELVK
;
A
#
# COMPACT_ATOMS: atom_id res chain seq x y z
N MET A 1 27.06 -22.28 -17.80
CA MET A 1 25.91 -22.82 -18.58
C MET A 1 25.30 -21.65 -19.34
N SER A 2 25.46 -21.62 -20.66
CA SER A 2 25.14 -20.45 -21.49
C SER A 2 23.63 -20.26 -21.64
N ALA A 3 23.20 -19.02 -21.47
CA ALA A 3 21.88 -18.55 -21.85
C ALA A 3 21.66 -18.80 -23.35
N HIS A 4 20.57 -19.47 -23.70
CA HIS A 4 20.08 -19.52 -25.07
C HIS A 4 19.72 -18.09 -25.50
N HIS A 5 20.61 -17.45 -26.25
CA HIS A 5 20.24 -16.34 -27.14
C HIS A 5 19.22 -16.89 -28.13
N ALA A 6 17.98 -16.43 -28.04
CA ALA A 6 17.02 -16.65 -29.10
C ALA A 6 17.50 -15.88 -30.35
N PRO A 7 17.47 -16.51 -31.55
CA PRO A 7 18.05 -15.93 -32.75
C PRO A 7 17.25 -14.72 -33.29
N ASP A 8 17.97 -13.77 -33.88
CA ASP A 8 17.56 -12.40 -34.26
C ASP A 8 16.44 -12.28 -35.32
N TRP A 9 15.82 -13.38 -35.75
CA TRP A 9 14.76 -13.38 -36.77
C TRP A 9 13.35 -13.52 -36.17
N VAL A 10 13.22 -13.70 -34.86
CA VAL A 10 11.91 -13.64 -34.20
C VAL A 10 11.50 -12.17 -34.17
N PRO A 11 10.37 -11.78 -34.78
CA PRO A 11 9.94 -10.38 -34.78
C PRO A 11 9.77 -9.93 -33.33
N HIS A 12 10.72 -9.11 -32.85
CA HIS A 12 10.56 -8.39 -31.61
C HIS A 12 9.36 -7.47 -31.83
N ARG A 13 8.19 -7.82 -31.28
CA ARG A 13 7.10 -6.85 -31.16
C ARG A 13 7.70 -5.63 -30.48
N GLU A 14 7.50 -4.44 -31.03
CA GLU A 14 7.74 -3.21 -30.28
C GLU A 14 6.90 -3.31 -28.99
N GLY A 15 7.57 -3.59 -27.87
CA GLY A 15 6.93 -3.95 -26.59
C GLY A 15 7.33 -5.30 -25.99
N THR A 16 8.06 -6.17 -26.69
CA THR A 16 8.57 -7.46 -26.14
C THR A 16 10.09 -7.48 -26.05
N GLY A 17 10.69 -6.36 -25.67
CA GLY A 17 12.13 -6.24 -25.44
C GLY A 17 12.46 -6.38 -23.96
N ILE A 18 12.94 -7.57 -23.58
CA ILE A 18 13.37 -7.99 -22.23
C ILE A 18 12.17 -8.14 -21.27
N LYS A 19 12.03 -9.30 -20.63
CA LYS A 19 11.18 -9.47 -19.43
C LYS A 19 11.39 -8.24 -18.55
N ASP A 20 10.34 -7.48 -18.25
CA ASP A 20 10.47 -6.20 -17.55
C ASP A 20 10.91 -6.45 -16.10
N ASN A 21 12.23 -6.64 -15.91
CA ASN A 21 12.86 -7.06 -14.65
C ASN A 21 12.51 -6.07 -13.53
N GLY A 22 12.24 -4.80 -13.87
CA GLY A 22 11.79 -3.78 -12.91
C GLY A 22 10.40 -4.07 -12.36
N VAL A 23 9.43 -4.43 -13.20
CA VAL A 23 8.08 -4.81 -12.76
C VAL A 23 8.14 -6.08 -11.92
N PHE A 24 8.89 -7.10 -12.37
CA PHE A 24 9.07 -8.33 -11.61
C PHE A 24 9.75 -8.12 -10.26
N ALA A 25 10.83 -7.33 -10.21
CA ALA A 25 11.50 -6.96 -8.96
C ALA A 25 10.58 -6.17 -8.02
N THR A 26 9.71 -5.31 -8.57
CA THR A 26 8.67 -4.61 -7.80
C THR A 26 7.75 -5.62 -7.15
N TRP A 27 7.19 -6.58 -7.90
CA TRP A 27 6.32 -7.62 -7.34
C TRP A 27 7.01 -8.47 -6.27
N LEU A 28 8.24 -8.92 -6.50
CA LEU A 28 9.01 -9.67 -5.49
C LEU A 28 9.23 -8.85 -4.22
N SER A 29 9.52 -7.55 -4.37
CA SER A 29 9.68 -6.64 -3.24
C SER A 29 8.38 -6.47 -2.45
N LEU A 30 7.23 -6.35 -3.13
CA LEU A 30 5.91 -6.27 -2.48
C LEU A 30 5.56 -7.57 -1.74
N ILE A 31 5.91 -8.73 -2.29
CA ILE A 31 5.73 -10.03 -1.62
C ILE A 31 6.60 -10.08 -0.36
N ALA A 32 7.88 -9.75 -0.46
CA ALA A 32 8.77 -9.71 0.70
C ALA A 32 8.27 -8.73 1.78
N PHE A 33 7.79 -7.55 1.36
CA PHE A 33 7.20 -6.56 2.25
C PHE A 33 5.95 -7.09 2.96
N THR A 34 5.15 -7.94 2.30
CA THR A 34 3.96 -8.57 2.89
C THR A 34 4.31 -9.47 4.08
N PHE A 35 5.37 -10.26 3.97
CA PHE A 35 5.84 -11.08 5.09
C PHE A 35 6.42 -10.22 6.22
N PHE A 36 7.12 -9.15 5.85
CA PHE A 36 7.70 -8.22 6.82
C PHE A 36 6.62 -7.48 7.62
N ILE A 37 5.66 -6.85 6.95
CA ILE A 37 4.53 -6.18 7.61
C ILE A 37 3.66 -7.18 8.39
N GLY A 38 3.46 -8.39 7.85
CA GLY A 38 2.70 -9.46 8.50
C GLY A 38 3.27 -9.84 9.87
N THR A 39 4.59 -9.78 10.04
CA THR A 39 5.23 -10.05 11.34
C THR A 39 4.85 -9.01 12.39
N PHE A 40 4.80 -7.73 12.02
CA PHE A 40 4.37 -6.67 12.94
C PHE A 40 2.88 -6.73 13.24
N VAL A 41 2.04 -7.04 12.24
CA VAL A 41 0.60 -7.22 12.45
C VAL A 41 0.34 -8.41 13.37
N ALA A 42 1.01 -9.54 13.17
CA ALA A 42 0.89 -10.71 14.04
C ALA A 42 1.35 -10.40 15.49
N ALA A 43 2.45 -9.66 15.65
CA ALA A 43 2.92 -9.22 16.96
C ALA A 43 1.91 -8.28 17.65
N ASN A 44 1.30 -7.34 16.93
CA ASN A 44 0.24 -6.47 17.45
C ASN A 44 -0.95 -7.29 17.97
N VAL A 45 -1.47 -8.20 17.15
CA VAL A 45 -2.60 -9.08 17.50
C VAL A 45 -2.25 -9.94 18.72
N TYR A 46 -1.06 -10.54 18.75
CA TYR A 46 -0.61 -11.36 19.87
C TYR A 46 -0.54 -10.57 21.19
N LEU A 47 0.11 -9.40 21.19
CA LEU A 47 0.28 -8.59 22.41
C LEU A 47 -1.07 -8.12 22.96
N ARG A 48 -1.98 -7.70 22.08
CA ARG A 48 -3.34 -7.28 22.45
C ARG A 48 -4.21 -8.44 22.93
N GLY A 49 -4.01 -9.64 22.40
CA GLY A 49 -4.67 -10.86 22.89
C GLY A 49 -4.12 -11.34 24.23
N TRP A 50 -2.80 -11.19 24.46
CA TRP A 50 -2.13 -11.66 25.67
C TRP A 50 -2.40 -10.76 26.90
N ALA A 51 -2.40 -9.44 26.72
CA ALA A 51 -2.67 -8.48 27.79
C ALA A 51 -3.53 -7.30 27.28
N PRO A 52 -4.85 -7.52 27.07
CA PRO A 52 -5.75 -6.52 26.48
C PRO A 52 -5.81 -5.23 27.29
N ASP A 53 -5.78 -5.32 28.63
CA ASP A 53 -5.82 -4.15 29.52
C ASP A 53 -4.59 -3.22 29.40
N LYS A 54 -3.50 -3.71 28.80
CA LYS A 54 -2.25 -2.95 28.62
C LYS A 54 -2.01 -2.49 27.20
N PHE A 55 -2.46 -3.27 26.22
CA PHE A 55 -2.09 -3.09 24.81
C PHE A 55 -3.24 -2.64 23.91
N ASN A 56 -4.48 -2.63 24.38
CA ASN A 56 -5.55 -1.94 23.67
C ASN A 56 -5.35 -0.43 23.77
N ILE A 57 -5.44 0.22 22.60
CA ILE A 57 -5.34 1.67 22.50
C ILE A 57 -6.76 2.24 22.52
N ASP A 58 -7.00 3.18 23.43
CA ASP A 58 -8.15 4.08 23.35
C ASP A 58 -7.73 5.37 22.64
N PHE A 59 -8.30 5.59 21.46
CA PHE A 59 -8.05 6.79 20.67
C PHE A 59 -8.83 8.01 21.18
N GLY A 60 -9.75 7.85 22.13
CA GLY A 60 -10.50 8.92 22.78
C GLY A 60 -11.16 9.86 21.77
N ALA A 61 -10.89 11.17 21.88
CA ALA A 61 -11.39 12.18 20.95
C ALA A 61 -10.97 11.96 19.48
N ASN A 62 -9.92 11.17 19.24
CA ASN A 62 -9.41 10.83 17.91
C ASN A 62 -9.88 9.45 17.42
N ALA A 63 -10.93 8.87 18.00
CA ALA A 63 -11.46 7.54 17.61
C ALA A 63 -11.80 7.42 16.11
N ASN A 64 -12.16 8.53 15.44
CA ASN A 64 -12.47 8.54 14.02
C ASN A 64 -11.24 8.70 13.12
N LEU A 65 -10.05 8.97 13.68
CA LEU A 65 -8.83 9.25 12.91
C LEU A 65 -8.40 8.07 12.02
N PRO A 66 -8.43 6.80 12.49
CA PRO A 66 -8.16 5.65 11.62
C PRO A 66 -9.19 5.53 10.49
N ALA A 67 -10.48 5.75 10.79
CA ALA A 67 -11.55 5.69 9.79
C ALA A 67 -11.38 6.75 8.70
N PHE A 68 -11.07 8.00 9.06
CA PHE A 68 -10.77 9.05 8.08
C PHE A 68 -9.54 8.70 7.24
N THR A 69 -8.49 8.16 7.86
CA THR A 69 -7.27 7.72 7.17
C THR A 69 -7.59 6.64 6.13
N THR A 70 -8.44 5.67 6.48
CA THR A 70 -8.94 4.64 5.56
C THR A 70 -9.74 5.24 4.40
N ILE A 71 -10.58 6.26 4.64
CA ILE A 71 -11.34 6.93 3.58
C ILE A 71 -10.40 7.59 2.57
N PHE A 72 -9.33 8.26 3.02
CA PHE A 72 -8.32 8.83 2.10
C PHE A 72 -7.66 7.75 1.22
N LEU A 73 -7.35 6.58 1.78
CA LEU A 73 -6.83 5.45 1.01
C LEU A 73 -7.83 4.91 0.00
N LEU A 74 -9.11 4.79 0.37
CA LEU A 74 -10.17 4.34 -0.54
C LEU A 74 -10.34 5.31 -1.72
N VAL A 75 -10.38 6.62 -1.43
CA VAL A 75 -10.44 7.66 -2.46
C VAL A 75 -9.21 7.60 -3.37
N ALA A 76 -8.01 7.49 -2.80
CA ALA A 76 -6.79 7.32 -3.58
C ALA A 76 -6.85 6.08 -4.48
N GLY A 77 -7.23 4.92 -3.94
CA GLY A 77 -7.37 3.67 -4.68
C GLY A 77 -8.34 3.77 -5.84
N PHE A 78 -9.50 4.38 -5.63
CA PHE A 78 -10.47 4.62 -6.70
C PHE A 78 -9.91 5.51 -7.82
N LEU A 79 -9.27 6.62 -7.46
CA LEU A 79 -8.65 7.53 -8.43
C LEU A 79 -7.53 6.85 -9.22
N LEU A 80 -6.74 5.99 -8.58
CA LEU A 80 -5.66 5.23 -9.22
C LEU A 80 -6.18 4.17 -10.19
N LEU A 81 -7.28 3.50 -9.87
CA LEU A 81 -7.96 2.57 -10.79
C LEU A 81 -8.47 3.32 -12.03
N LEU A 82 -9.08 4.49 -11.85
CA LEU A 82 -9.49 5.35 -12.96
C LEU A 82 -8.29 5.83 -13.78
N ALA A 83 -7.21 6.25 -13.14
CA ALA A 83 -5.97 6.65 -13.81
C ALA A 83 -5.42 5.50 -14.67
N GLY A 84 -5.31 4.30 -14.11
CA GLY A 84 -4.87 3.11 -14.85
C GLY A 84 -5.76 2.79 -16.05
N ASN A 85 -7.08 2.96 -15.93
CA ASN A 85 -8.01 2.77 -17.03
C ASN A 85 -7.81 3.82 -18.14
N PHE A 86 -7.69 5.11 -17.78
CA PHE A 86 -7.43 6.18 -18.76
C PHE A 86 -6.06 6.04 -19.43
N PHE A 87 -5.06 5.56 -18.69
CA PHE A 87 -3.72 5.27 -19.24
C PHE A 87 -3.80 4.16 -20.30
N ARG A 88 -4.50 3.06 -19.99
CA ARG A 88 -4.74 1.97 -20.96
C ARG A 88 -5.52 2.44 -22.19
N ALA A 89 -6.47 3.34 -22.02
CA ALA A 89 -7.23 3.95 -23.11
C ALA A 89 -6.46 5.06 -23.86
N ASN A 90 -5.18 5.28 -23.54
CA ASN A 90 -4.32 6.31 -24.13
C ASN A 90 -4.85 7.76 -23.95
N GLN A 91 -5.71 7.99 -22.96
CA GLN A 91 -6.31 9.29 -22.63
C GLN A 91 -5.42 10.05 -21.64
N LEU A 92 -4.23 10.45 -22.09
CA LEU A 92 -3.15 11.01 -21.25
C LEU A 92 -3.55 12.26 -20.44
N GLY A 93 -4.45 13.11 -20.95
CA GLY A 93 -4.95 14.27 -20.20
C GLY A 93 -5.77 13.88 -18.97
N LYS A 94 -6.71 12.93 -19.13
CA LYS A 94 -7.52 12.42 -18.01
C LYS A 94 -6.70 11.60 -17.04
N PHE A 95 -5.76 10.80 -17.56
CA PHE A 95 -4.77 10.10 -16.74
C PHE A 95 -4.04 11.07 -15.80
N ASN A 96 -3.47 12.15 -16.35
CA ASN A 96 -2.74 13.12 -15.55
C ASN A 96 -3.63 13.81 -14.49
N ALA A 97 -4.86 14.18 -14.86
CA ALA A 97 -5.81 14.76 -13.91
C ALA A 97 -6.11 13.81 -12.74
N MET A 98 -6.37 12.52 -13.02
CA MET A 98 -6.59 11.52 -11.98
C MET A 98 -5.33 11.28 -11.13
N MET A 99 -4.15 11.27 -11.74
CA MET A 99 -2.88 11.12 -11.02
C MET A 99 -2.61 12.29 -10.07
N VAL A 100 -2.94 13.53 -10.46
CA VAL A 100 -2.82 14.70 -9.58
C VAL A 100 -3.78 14.60 -8.40
N LEU A 101 -5.04 14.22 -8.64
CA LEU A 101 -6.01 14.01 -7.55
C LEU A 101 -5.58 12.87 -6.62
N ALA A 102 -5.06 11.77 -7.17
CA ALA A 102 -4.51 10.68 -6.39
C ALA A 102 -3.29 11.12 -5.56
N ALA A 103 -2.42 11.98 -6.12
CA ALA A 103 -1.29 12.56 -5.41
C ALA A 103 -1.72 13.33 -4.16
N LEU A 104 -2.76 14.15 -4.29
CA LEU A 104 -3.33 14.92 -3.18
C LEU A 104 -3.91 13.98 -2.11
N ALA A 105 -4.65 12.94 -2.53
CA ALA A 105 -5.22 11.96 -1.61
C ALA A 105 -4.12 11.16 -0.86
N ILE A 106 -3.08 10.72 -1.56
CA ILE A 106 -1.93 10.01 -0.96
C ILE A 106 -1.15 10.92 -0.01
N THR A 107 -0.98 12.19 -0.36
CA THR A 107 -0.32 13.17 0.51
C THR A 107 -1.14 13.43 1.78
N GLY A 108 -2.47 13.56 1.63
CA GLY A 108 -3.39 13.64 2.76
C GLY A 108 -3.31 12.41 3.65
N TYR A 109 -3.30 11.21 3.06
CA TYR A 109 -3.07 9.96 3.78
C TYR A 109 -1.74 9.98 4.54
N ALA A 110 -0.63 10.38 3.90
CA ALA A 110 0.68 10.44 4.55
C ALA A 110 0.69 11.40 5.75
N ALA A 111 0.02 12.55 5.66
CA ALA A 111 -0.12 13.50 6.76
C ALA A 111 -0.95 12.91 7.93
N MET A 112 -2.06 12.24 7.61
CA MET A 112 -2.89 11.56 8.61
C MET A 112 -2.14 10.41 9.29
N GLN A 113 -1.36 9.65 8.52
CA GLN A 113 -0.52 8.57 9.04
C GLN A 113 0.56 9.11 9.99
N LEU A 114 1.19 10.24 9.64
CA LEU A 114 2.16 10.92 10.51
C LEU A 114 1.50 11.43 11.81
N TRP A 115 0.26 11.89 11.73
CA TRP A 115 -0.51 12.26 12.92
C TRP A 115 -0.81 11.04 13.79
N LEU A 116 -1.28 9.93 13.21
CA LEU A 116 -1.50 8.67 13.94
C LEU A 116 -0.23 8.21 14.67
N MET A 117 0.93 8.25 13.99
CA MET A 117 2.23 7.93 14.60
C MET A 117 2.55 8.85 15.79
N SER A 118 2.37 10.16 15.62
CA SER A 118 2.63 11.14 16.68
C SER A 118 1.69 10.98 17.87
N PHE A 119 0.43 10.67 17.61
CA PHE A 119 -0.58 10.43 18.64
C PHE A 119 -0.29 9.15 19.43
N VAL A 120 -0.03 8.03 18.74
CA VAL A 120 0.35 6.75 19.37
C VAL A 120 1.63 6.89 20.19
N HIS A 121 2.60 7.69 19.74
CA HIS A 121 3.79 7.97 20.52
C HIS A 121 3.45 8.70 21.84
N GLY A 122 2.52 9.66 21.80
CA GLY A 122 2.05 10.39 22.97
C GLY A 122 1.27 9.56 23.99
N LEU A 123 0.68 8.44 23.58
CA LEU A 123 -0.03 7.51 24.46
C LEU A 123 0.89 6.61 25.31
N GLY A 124 2.18 6.58 25.01
CA GLY A 124 3.21 5.90 25.80
C GLY A 124 3.72 4.59 25.20
N ALA A 125 4.58 3.91 25.95
CA ALA A 125 5.39 2.80 25.45
C ALA A 125 4.57 1.62 24.92
N HIS A 126 3.45 1.29 25.57
CA HIS A 126 2.60 0.16 25.17
C HIS A 126 1.94 0.36 23.79
N ALA A 127 1.48 1.58 23.53
CA ALA A 127 0.89 1.97 22.26
C ALA A 127 1.93 1.97 21.13
N TRP A 128 3.12 2.51 21.41
CA TRP A 128 4.25 2.47 20.47
C TRP A 128 4.58 1.02 20.08
N THR A 129 4.86 0.16 21.06
CA THR A 129 5.32 -1.22 20.80
C THR A 129 4.39 -1.99 19.87
N THR A 130 3.09 -1.72 19.94
CA THR A 130 2.08 -2.43 19.16
C THR A 130 1.83 -1.79 17.78
N HIS A 131 1.88 -0.47 17.61
CA HIS A 131 1.38 0.19 16.39
C HIS A 131 2.48 0.92 15.58
N MET A 132 3.58 1.35 16.19
CA MET A 132 4.52 2.25 15.50
C MET A 132 5.26 1.59 14.34
N GLY A 133 5.68 0.33 14.49
CA GLY A 133 6.36 -0.41 13.41
C GLY A 133 5.46 -0.54 12.18
N ILE A 134 4.20 -0.87 12.41
CA ILE A 134 3.17 -0.97 11.38
C ILE A 134 2.95 0.38 10.69
N TYR A 135 2.71 1.43 11.48
CA TYR A 135 2.44 2.76 10.93
C TYR A 135 3.63 3.36 10.19
N PHE A 136 4.85 3.13 10.68
CA PHE A 136 6.06 3.56 10.00
C PHE A 136 6.22 2.89 8.64
N LEU A 137 5.95 1.58 8.54
CA LEU A 137 5.99 0.85 7.27
C LEU A 137 4.95 1.38 6.28
N GLN A 138 3.75 1.65 6.76
CA GLN A 138 2.68 2.25 5.95
C GLN A 138 3.04 3.68 5.49
N PHE A 139 3.65 4.47 6.37
CA PHE A 139 4.15 5.81 6.02
C PHE A 139 5.28 5.74 4.99
N ALA A 140 6.22 4.80 5.14
CA ALA A 140 7.30 4.60 4.17
C ALA A 140 6.75 4.23 2.77
N LEU A 141 5.73 3.36 2.70
CA LEU A 141 5.04 3.08 1.44
C LEU A 141 4.37 4.33 0.86
N ALA A 142 3.73 5.16 1.68
CA ALA A 142 3.14 6.43 1.25
C ALA A 142 4.20 7.36 0.63
N LEU A 143 5.38 7.46 1.24
CA LEU A 143 6.49 8.25 0.71
C LEU A 143 7.01 7.71 -0.63
N VAL A 144 7.14 6.39 -0.76
CA VAL A 144 7.49 5.73 -2.04
C VAL A 144 6.45 6.05 -3.12
N CYS A 145 5.17 6.03 -2.76
CA CYS A 145 4.08 6.41 -3.66
C CYS A 145 4.18 7.88 -4.11
N ILE A 146 4.47 8.81 -3.19
CA ILE A 146 4.70 10.21 -3.53
C ILE A 146 5.88 10.33 -4.51
N GLY A 147 6.98 9.62 -4.25
CA GLY A 147 8.14 9.57 -5.15
C GLY A 147 7.79 9.08 -6.56
N PHE A 148 7.01 8.00 -6.69
CA PHE A 148 6.53 7.53 -8.00
C PHE A 148 5.63 8.55 -8.70
N THR A 149 4.77 9.24 -7.94
CA THR A 149 3.88 10.25 -8.50
C THR A 149 4.65 11.44 -9.06
N MET A 150 5.69 11.89 -8.34
CA MET A 150 6.61 12.93 -8.84
C MET A 150 7.35 12.48 -10.10
N ALA A 151 7.83 11.23 -10.12
CA ALA A 151 8.51 10.69 -11.30
C ALA A 151 7.58 10.60 -12.52
N ILE A 152 6.33 10.15 -12.33
CA ILE A 152 5.31 10.14 -13.39
C ILE A 152 5.03 11.56 -13.88
N GLY A 153 4.84 12.53 -12.98
CA GLY A 153 4.62 13.93 -13.32
C GLY A 153 5.76 14.53 -14.14
N LYS A 154 7.01 14.23 -13.76
CA LYS A 154 8.20 14.62 -14.52
C LYS A 154 8.18 14.05 -15.94
N TYR A 155 8.06 12.73 -16.10
CA TYR A 155 8.07 12.11 -17.44
C TYR A 155 6.86 12.50 -18.30
N TYR A 156 5.73 12.85 -17.67
CA TYR A 156 4.59 13.44 -18.35
C TYR A 156 4.91 14.82 -18.91
N SER A 157 5.54 15.70 -18.11
CA SER A 157 5.96 17.04 -18.56
C SER A 157 6.96 17.00 -19.71
N GLU A 158 7.87 16.01 -19.69
CA GLU A 158 8.85 15.76 -20.75
C GLU A 158 8.24 15.07 -21.99
N ARG A 159 6.94 14.73 -21.96
CA ARG A 159 6.23 13.96 -23.01
C ARG A 159 6.92 12.63 -23.36
N ASN A 160 7.61 12.01 -22.38
CA ASN A 160 8.36 10.78 -22.58
C ASN A 160 7.46 9.54 -22.43
N VAL A 161 6.70 9.23 -23.48
CA VAL A 161 5.74 8.12 -23.50
C VAL A 161 6.40 6.77 -23.22
N LYS A 162 7.63 6.55 -23.69
CA LYS A 162 8.37 5.29 -23.47
C LYS A 162 8.68 5.07 -21.99
N ALA A 163 9.11 6.12 -21.27
CA ALA A 163 9.36 6.04 -19.84
C ALA A 163 8.06 5.83 -19.05
N LEU A 164 6.98 6.54 -19.42
CA LEU A 164 5.66 6.37 -18.80
C LEU A 164 5.13 4.94 -18.95
N ASN A 165 5.22 4.35 -20.13
CA ASN A 165 4.75 2.99 -20.39
C ASN A 165 5.47 1.92 -19.56
N ARG A 166 6.71 2.18 -19.12
CA ARG A 166 7.46 1.30 -18.22
C ARG A 166 7.16 1.57 -16.75
N LEU A 167 7.09 2.85 -16.37
CA LEU A 167 6.95 3.27 -14.98
C LEU A 167 5.54 3.07 -14.44
N VAL A 168 4.52 3.47 -15.21
CA VAL A 168 3.13 3.51 -14.75
C VAL A 168 2.62 2.14 -14.29
N PRO A 169 2.86 1.02 -15.01
CA PRO A 169 2.44 -0.30 -14.52
C PRO A 169 3.08 -0.69 -13.19
N ALA A 170 4.40 -0.48 -13.02
CA ALA A 170 5.10 -0.77 -11.78
C ALA A 170 4.59 0.11 -10.61
N ALA A 171 4.43 1.41 -10.86
CA ALA A 171 3.93 2.35 -9.88
C ALA A 171 2.49 2.02 -9.45
N LEU A 172 1.60 1.69 -10.40
CA LEU A 172 0.23 1.27 -10.09
C LEU A 172 0.17 0.02 -9.23
N SER A 173 1.06 -0.95 -9.43
CA SER A 173 1.18 -2.11 -8.53
C SER A 173 1.53 -1.68 -7.09
N VAL A 174 2.50 -0.80 -6.91
CA VAL A 174 2.89 -0.29 -5.58
C VAL A 174 1.77 0.53 -4.96
N PHE A 175 1.08 1.35 -5.74
CA PHE A 175 -0.03 2.17 -5.27
C PHE A 175 -1.19 1.30 -4.78
N LEU A 176 -1.65 0.35 -5.59
CA LEU A 176 -2.75 -0.55 -5.22
C LEU A 176 -2.37 -1.44 -4.04
N TYR A 177 -1.12 -1.90 -3.97
CA TYR A 177 -0.61 -2.63 -2.81
C TYR A 177 -0.64 -1.78 -1.53
N THR A 178 -0.22 -0.52 -1.61
CA THR A 178 -0.25 0.40 -0.46
C THR A 178 -1.67 0.64 0.01
N VAL A 179 -2.63 0.82 -0.92
CA VAL A 179 -4.05 0.95 -0.57
C VAL A 179 -4.57 -0.32 0.11
N MET A 180 -4.36 -1.49 -0.50
CA MET A 180 -4.84 -2.76 0.04
C MET A 180 -4.27 -3.06 1.43
N THR A 181 -2.94 -2.97 1.56
CA THR A 181 -2.29 -3.25 2.84
C THR A 181 -2.61 -2.19 3.88
N GLY A 182 -2.69 -0.91 3.52
CA GLY A 182 -3.07 0.18 4.42
C GLY A 182 -4.47 -0.01 4.99
N ILE A 183 -5.47 -0.32 4.15
CA ILE A 183 -6.84 -0.62 4.60
C ILE A 183 -6.83 -1.82 5.55
N LEU A 184 -6.23 -2.94 5.13
CA LEU A 184 -6.20 -4.16 5.95
C LEU A 184 -5.53 -3.93 7.30
N THR A 185 -4.45 -3.15 7.30
CA THR A 185 -3.71 -2.78 8.50
C THR A 185 -4.59 -1.97 9.45
N LEU A 186 -5.17 -0.86 9.00
CA LEU A 186 -6.02 0.01 9.81
C LEU A 186 -7.25 -0.74 10.35
N VAL A 187 -7.83 -1.66 9.55
CA VAL A 187 -8.95 -2.48 10.01
C VAL A 187 -8.54 -3.42 11.14
N ILE A 188 -7.44 -4.17 10.97
CA ILE A 188 -6.97 -5.15 11.97
C ILE A 188 -6.47 -4.46 13.23
N THR A 189 -5.73 -3.36 13.11
CA THR A 189 -5.13 -2.69 14.27
C THR A 189 -6.12 -1.77 14.97
N ASP A 190 -6.95 -1.03 14.23
CA ASP A 190 -7.61 0.15 14.81
C ASP A 190 -9.14 0.10 14.76
N MET A 191 -9.74 -0.76 13.93
CA MET A 191 -11.21 -0.83 13.78
C MET A 191 -11.83 -2.10 14.33
N MET A 192 -11.06 -3.18 14.48
CA MET A 192 -11.52 -4.43 15.09
C MET A 192 -10.97 -4.57 16.50
N SER A 193 -11.81 -5.07 17.42
CA SER A 193 -11.30 -5.59 18.68
C SER A 193 -10.58 -6.91 18.41
N VAL A 194 -9.48 -7.18 19.13
CA VAL A 194 -8.73 -8.44 18.96
C VAL A 194 -9.57 -9.65 19.38
N GLY A 195 -10.53 -9.46 20.28
CA GLY A 195 -11.54 -10.47 20.62
C GLY A 195 -12.39 -10.87 19.41
N ASP A 196 -12.94 -9.88 18.70
CA ASP A 196 -13.77 -10.12 17.49
C ASP A 196 -12.95 -10.76 16.36
N PHE A 197 -11.67 -10.37 16.22
CA PHE A 197 -10.78 -10.94 15.21
C PHE A 197 -10.34 -12.37 15.54
N ALA A 198 -10.01 -12.67 16.80
CA ALA A 198 -9.67 -14.02 17.25
C ALA A 198 -10.88 -14.97 17.18
N GLU A 199 -12.08 -14.47 17.52
CA GLU A 199 -13.34 -15.19 17.36
C GLU A 199 -13.63 -15.44 15.87
N TRP A 200 -13.41 -14.46 15.00
CA TRP A 200 -13.55 -14.60 13.54
C TRP A 200 -12.57 -15.62 12.94
N CYS A 201 -11.29 -15.58 13.30
CA CYS A 201 -10.31 -16.57 12.85
C CYS A 201 -10.63 -17.98 13.41
N GLY A 202 -11.02 -18.08 14.67
CA GLY A 202 -11.37 -19.34 15.33
C GLY A 202 -12.64 -19.99 14.76
N THR A 203 -13.70 -19.21 14.51
CA THR A 203 -14.93 -19.71 13.87
C THR A 203 -14.67 -20.18 12.44
N ARG A 204 -13.90 -19.44 11.64
CA ARG A 204 -13.57 -19.84 10.26
C ARG A 204 -12.66 -21.06 10.17
N ILE A 205 -11.71 -21.23 11.08
CA ILE A 205 -10.88 -22.45 11.14
C ILE A 205 -11.74 -23.66 11.55
N MET A 206 -12.65 -23.50 12.51
CA MET A 206 -13.57 -24.58 12.89
C MET A 206 -14.58 -24.95 11.79
N GLU A 207 -14.96 -24.01 10.93
CA GLU A 207 -15.80 -24.28 9.74
C GLU A 207 -15.04 -25.00 8.62
N LEU A 208 -13.73 -24.75 8.45
CA LEU A 208 -12.90 -25.39 7.42
C LEU A 208 -12.42 -26.81 7.80
N VAL A 209 -12.48 -27.16 9.09
CA VAL A 209 -12.07 -28.47 9.63
C VAL A 209 -13.26 -29.44 9.76
N LYS A 210 -14.49 -28.98 9.48
CA LYS A 210 -15.67 -29.83 9.30
C LYS A 210 -15.82 -30.28 7.85
#